data_AF-A0A2G9M2B7-F1
#
_entry.id   AF-A0A2G9M2B7-F1
#
_cell.length_a   1.000
_cell.length_b   1.000
_cell.length_c   1.000
_cell.angle_alpha   90.00
_cell.angle_beta   90.00
_cell.angle_gamma   90.00
#
_symmetry.space_group_name_H-M   'P 1'
#
loop_
_entity.id
_entity.type
_entity.pdbx_description
1 polymer ?
#
loop_
_entity_poly.entity_id
_entity_poly.type
_entity_poly.pdbx_seq_one_letter_code
_entity_poly.pdbx_strand_id
1 'polypeptide(L)'
;RRTFQLAEILPDASPNLLMQLDVRKDVMNQINKSVSLMGTIQLFTGMTSQEIEEDLKEKEVILNWLVQQQIKTVDGVGRVMAEYYTNKENLMRYVRANKNFI
;
A
#
# COMPACT_ATOMS: atom_id res chain seq x y z
N ARG A 1 2.18 -13.28 -14.60
CA ARG A 1 2.70 -11.93 -14.94
C ARG A 1 3.31 -11.34 -13.69
N ARG A 2 4.47 -10.66 -13.78
CA ARG A 2 5.12 -9.98 -12.64
C ARG A 2 5.35 -8.52 -12.99
N THR A 3 5.33 -7.65 -11.99
CA THR A 3 5.82 -6.28 -12.12
C THR A 3 7.34 -6.31 -11.98
N PHE A 4 8.07 -5.86 -13.00
CA PHE A 4 9.54 -5.88 -12.98
C PHE A 4 10.13 -4.70 -12.22
N GLN A 5 9.52 -3.53 -12.39
CA GLN A 5 10.00 -2.27 -11.83
C GLN A 5 8.82 -1.37 -11.48
N LEU A 6 8.99 -0.57 -10.43
CA LEU A 6 8.15 0.57 -10.11
C LEU A 6 9.06 1.79 -10.00
N ALA A 7 8.77 2.83 -10.78
CA ALA A 7 9.49 4.10 -10.74
C ALA A 7 8.51 5.27 -10.62
N GLU A 8 8.91 6.33 -9.95
CA GLU A 8 8.25 7.64 -10.05
C GLU A 8 8.96 8.50 -11.10
N ILE A 9 8.22 9.43 -11.70
CA ILE A 9 8.79 10.44 -12.61
C ILE A 9 9.04 11.72 -11.81
N LEU A 10 10.27 12.22 -11.86
CA LEU A 10 10.67 13.44 -11.21
C LEU A 10 10.29 14.68 -12.06
N PRO A 11 10.28 15.90 -11.49
CA PRO A 11 9.92 17.11 -12.23
C PRO A 11 10.79 17.42 -13.45
N ASP A 12 12.02 16.91 -13.48
CA ASP A 12 12.94 17.01 -14.62
C ASP A 12 12.72 15.91 -15.68
N ALA A 13 11.59 15.19 -15.58
CA ALA A 13 11.22 14.03 -16.40
C ALA A 13 12.16 12.82 -16.27
N SER A 14 13.11 12.82 -15.33
CA SER A 14 13.93 11.66 -15.06
C SER A 14 13.19 10.62 -14.20
N PRO A 15 13.43 9.31 -14.40
CA PRO A 15 12.83 8.27 -13.57
C PRO A 15 13.63 8.06 -12.28
N ASN A 16 12.94 7.99 -11.14
CA ASN A 16 13.47 7.48 -9.88
C ASN A 16 12.93 6.06 -9.63
N LEU A 17 13.78 5.05 -9.79
CA LEU A 17 13.42 3.64 -9.59
C LEU A 17 13.20 3.34 -8.10
N LEU A 18 11.96 3.07 -7.71
CA LEU A 18 11.58 2.81 -6.31
C LEU A 18 11.75 1.34 -5.95
N MET A 19 11.32 0.45 -6.83
CA MET A 19 11.40 -0.99 -6.61
C MET A 19 11.84 -1.73 -7.87
N GLN A 20 12.64 -2.79 -7.71
CA GLN A 20 13.01 -3.71 -8.79
C GLN A 20 12.88 -5.19 -8.38
N LEU A 21 12.37 -6.02 -9.27
CA LEU A 21 12.28 -7.47 -9.10
C LEU A 21 13.66 -8.11 -9.24
N ASP A 22 14.11 -8.79 -8.19
CA ASP A 22 15.19 -9.78 -8.30
C ASP A 22 14.61 -11.07 -8.87
N VAL A 23 14.85 -11.30 -10.16
CA VAL A 23 14.33 -12.47 -10.89
C VAL A 23 14.86 -13.79 -10.34
N ARG A 24 16.06 -13.80 -9.74
CA ARG A 24 16.66 -15.04 -9.21
C ARG A 24 16.01 -15.44 -7.88
N LYS A 25 15.70 -14.47 -7.04
CA LYS A 25 15.08 -14.69 -5.72
C LYS A 25 13.56 -14.63 -5.75
N ASP A 26 12.99 -14.13 -6.84
CA ASP A 26 11.57 -13.86 -6.99
C ASP A 26 11.00 -12.86 -5.97
N VAL A 27 11.81 -11.84 -5.62
CA VAL A 27 11.50 -10.85 -4.59
C VAL A 27 11.56 -9.43 -5.15
N MET A 28 10.58 -8.61 -4.78
CA MET A 28 10.54 -7.19 -5.11
C MET A 28 11.40 -6.42 -4.10
N ASN A 29 12.55 -5.90 -4.53
CA ASN A 29 13.45 -5.13 -3.67
C ASN A 29 13.15 -3.64 -3.76
N GLN A 30 13.19 -2.95 -2.61
CA GLN A 30 13.20 -1.50 -2.58
C GLN A 30 14.60 -0.98 -2.96
N ILE A 31 14.66 -0.13 -3.98
CA ILE A 31 15.89 0.44 -4.52
C ILE A 31 16.09 1.86 -4.02
N ASN A 32 15.08 2.72 -4.15
CA ASN A 32 15.11 4.09 -3.66
C ASN A 32 13.82 4.43 -2.88
N LYS A 33 13.87 5.54 -2.13
CA LYS A 33 12.68 6.15 -1.53
C LYS A 33 12.01 7.06 -2.54
N SER A 34 10.69 7.20 -2.38
CA SER A 34 9.92 8.21 -3.12
C SER A 34 10.28 9.60 -2.60
N VAL A 35 10.48 10.54 -3.54
CA VAL A 35 10.86 11.92 -3.26
C VAL A 35 9.74 12.85 -3.70
N SER A 36 9.42 12.85 -5.00
CA SER A 36 8.44 13.81 -5.56
C SER A 36 7.02 13.52 -5.08
N LEU A 37 6.61 12.25 -5.09
CA LEU A 37 5.29 11.86 -4.63
C LEU A 37 5.16 12.05 -3.11
N MET A 38 6.19 11.68 -2.35
CA MET A 38 6.18 11.87 -0.89
C MET A 38 6.04 13.35 -0.51
N GLY A 39 6.82 14.24 -1.12
CA GLY A 39 6.69 15.69 -0.89
C GLY A 39 5.31 16.23 -1.29
N THR A 40 4.72 15.68 -2.36
CA THR A 40 3.36 16.03 -2.79
C THR A 40 2.32 15.64 -1.73
N ILE A 41 2.39 14.43 -1.19
CA ILE A 41 1.48 13.96 -0.14
C ILE A 41 1.61 14.86 1.08
N GLN A 42 2.84 15.12 1.55
CA GLN A 42 3.09 16.00 2.69
C GLN A 42 2.49 17.39 2.50
N LEU A 43 2.63 17.97 1.30
CA LEU A 43 2.09 19.29 0.98
C LEU A 43 0.55 19.31 1.03
N PHE A 44 -0.11 18.29 0.49
CA PHE A 44 -1.58 18.27 0.39
C PHE A 44 -2.27 17.80 1.67
N THR A 45 -1.65 16.93 2.46
CA THR A 45 -2.25 16.40 3.70
C THR A 45 -1.75 17.09 4.97
N GLY A 46 -0.60 17.78 4.90
CA GLY A 46 0.09 18.32 6.07
C GLY A 46 0.77 17.25 6.94
N MET A 47 0.77 15.99 6.51
CA MET A 47 1.35 14.88 7.27
C MET A 47 2.88 14.93 7.25
N THR A 48 3.48 14.48 8.34
CA THR A 48 4.91 14.19 8.45
C THR A 48 5.27 12.89 7.75
N SER A 49 6.55 12.69 7.45
CA SER A 49 7.04 11.40 6.91
C SER A 49 6.69 10.20 7.80
N GLN A 50 6.66 10.40 9.13
CA GLN A 50 6.33 9.34 10.07
C GLN A 50 4.85 8.96 9.99
N GLU A 51 3.95 9.95 9.97
CA GLU A 51 2.51 9.69 9.86
C GLU A 51 2.15 9.00 8.54
N ILE A 52 2.82 9.37 7.45
CA ILE A 52 2.62 8.69 6.14
C ILE A 52 3.10 7.24 6.21
N GLU A 53 4.25 6.99 6.84
CA GLU A 53 4.76 5.63 7.02
C GLU A 53 3.82 4.78 7.88
N GLU A 54 3.22 5.35 8.93
CA GLU A 54 2.23 4.68 9.78
C GLU A 54 0.94 4.37 9.00
N ASP A 55 0.45 5.30 8.18
CA ASP A 55 -0.71 5.09 7.29
C ASP A 55 -0.43 4.01 6.21
N LEU A 56 0.77 4.00 5.63
CA LEU A 56 1.19 2.96 4.67
C LEU A 56 1.23 1.57 5.32
N LYS A 57 1.82 1.46 6.53
CA LYS A 57 1.87 0.20 7.29
C LYS A 57 0.48 -0.32 7.60
N GLU A 58 -0.44 0.56 7.99
CA GLU A 58 -1.81 0.15 8.27
C GLU A 58 -2.51 -0.43 7.02
N LYS A 59 -2.36 0.25 5.88
CA LYS A 59 -2.87 -0.22 4.58
C LYS A 59 -2.24 -1.56 4.18
N GLU A 60 -0.94 -1.74 4.41
CA GLU A 60 -0.25 -3.00 4.17
C GLU A 60 -0.82 -4.14 5.02
N VAL A 61 -1.10 -3.89 6.30
CA VAL A 61 -1.72 -4.87 7.21
C VAL A 61 -3.09 -5.31 6.69
N ILE A 62 -3.91 -4.39 6.19
CA ILE A 62 -5.22 -4.70 5.60
C ILE A 62 -5.07 -5.57 4.34
N LEU A 63 -4.14 -5.23 3.45
CA LEU A 63 -3.90 -6.01 2.23
C LEU A 63 -3.39 -7.42 2.55
N ASN A 64 -2.49 -7.56 3.52
CA ASN A 64 -2.02 -8.87 3.98
C ASN A 64 -3.14 -9.68 4.62
N TRP A 65 -4.02 -9.03 5.39
CA TRP A 65 -5.19 -9.68 5.98
C TRP A 65 -6.17 -10.16 4.90
N LEU A 66 -6.42 -9.41 3.83
CA LEU A 66 -7.25 -9.86 2.69
C LEU A 66 -6.74 -11.20 2.10
N VAL A 67 -5.41 -11.32 1.94
CA VAL A 67 -4.78 -12.55 1.43
C VAL A 67 -4.96 -13.70 2.41
N GLN A 68 -4.78 -13.47 3.72
CA GLN A 68 -4.99 -14.49 4.76
C GLN A 68 -6.44 -14.98 4.78
N GLN A 69 -7.40 -14.08 4.60
CA GLN A 69 -8.83 -14.40 4.57
C GLN A 69 -9.31 -14.95 3.21
N GLN A 70 -8.40 -15.11 2.23
CA GLN A 70 -8.72 -15.59 0.87
C GLN A 70 -9.76 -14.73 0.13
N ILE A 71 -9.85 -13.44 0.48
CA ILE A 71 -10.75 -12.48 -0.18
C ILE A 71 -10.09 -12.03 -1.49
N LYS A 72 -10.47 -12.67 -2.59
CA LYS A 72 -9.86 -12.49 -3.93
C LYS A 72 -10.82 -12.02 -5.02
N THR A 73 -12.10 -11.87 -4.71
CA THR A 73 -13.10 -11.37 -5.66
C THR A 73 -13.08 -9.85 -5.70
N VAL A 74 -13.38 -9.26 -6.87
CA VAL A 74 -13.46 -7.80 -7.03
C VAL A 74 -14.46 -7.20 -6.04
N ASP A 75 -15.63 -7.83 -5.88
CA ASP A 75 -16.67 -7.37 -4.95
C ASP A 75 -16.21 -7.46 -3.48
N GLY A 76 -15.53 -8.54 -3.11
CA GLY A 76 -15.03 -8.73 -1.75
C GLY A 76 -13.96 -7.71 -1.38
N VAL A 77 -12.99 -7.49 -2.27
CA VAL A 77 -11.96 -6.46 -2.09
C VAL A 77 -12.60 -5.07 -2.07
N GLY A 78 -13.51 -4.79 -3.01
CA GLY A 78 -14.23 -3.52 -3.09
C GLY A 78 -15.01 -3.20 -1.82
N ARG A 79 -15.68 -4.20 -1.22
CA ARG A 79 -16.40 -4.05 0.05
C ARG A 79 -15.47 -3.68 1.20
N VAL A 80 -14.31 -4.34 1.31
CA VAL A 80 -13.32 -4.04 2.36
C VAL A 80 -12.74 -2.63 2.17
N MET A 81 -12.44 -2.24 0.93
CA MET A 81 -11.95 -0.88 0.64
C MET A 81 -13.01 0.18 0.96
N ALA A 82 -14.28 -0.09 0.63
CA ALA A 82 -15.38 0.80 1.00
C ALA A 82 -15.46 0.97 2.52
N GLU A 83 -15.43 -0.12 3.28
CA GLU A 83 -15.44 -0.07 4.75
C GLU A 83 -14.22 0.67 5.32
N TYR A 84 -13.04 0.50 4.73
CA TYR A 84 -11.85 1.24 5.15
C TYR A 84 -12.05 2.76 5.07
N TYR A 85 -12.71 3.26 4.03
CA TYR A 85 -12.97 4.68 3.86
C TYR A 85 -14.21 5.19 4.60
N THR A 86 -15.21 4.35 4.88
CA THR A 86 -16.47 4.77 5.53
C THR A 86 -16.52 4.48 7.04
N ASN A 87 -15.93 3.37 7.49
CA ASN A 87 -15.95 2.92 8.87
C ASN A 87 -14.69 2.11 9.22
N LYS A 88 -13.55 2.78 9.14
CA LYS A 88 -12.21 2.23 9.43
C LYS A 88 -12.15 1.50 10.77
N GLU A 89 -12.70 2.07 11.84
CA GLU A 89 -12.65 1.47 13.18
C GLU A 89 -13.30 0.09 13.21
N ASN A 90 -14.47 -0.06 12.57
CA ASN A 90 -15.15 -1.34 12.48
C ASN A 90 -14.29 -2.37 11.75
N LEU A 91 -13.77 -2.03 10.56
CA LEU A 91 -12.89 -2.92 9.79
C LEU A 91 -11.67 -3.36 10.61
N MET A 92 -11.01 -2.41 11.27
CA MET A 92 -9.78 -2.69 12.00
C MET A 92 -9.98 -3.64 13.18
N ARG A 93 -11.20 -3.78 13.73
CA ARG A 93 -11.51 -4.81 14.75
C ARG A 93 -11.37 -6.22 14.19
N TYR A 94 -11.80 -6.45 12.96
CA TYR A 94 -11.70 -7.76 12.29
C TYR A 94 -10.28 -8.04 11.84
N VAL A 95 -9.59 -7.03 11.29
CA VAL A 95 -8.20 -7.12 10.85
C VAL A 95 -7.28 -7.48 12.02
N ARG A 96 -7.37 -6.76 13.14
CA ARG A 96 -6.54 -7.02 14.34
C ARG A 96 -6.86 -8.36 15.01
N ALA A 97 -8.12 -8.78 14.98
CA ALA A 97 -8.54 -10.07 15.53
C ALA A 97 -8.31 -11.25 14.57
N ASN A 98 -7.83 -10.97 13.35
CA ASN A 98 -7.71 -11.92 12.25
C ASN A 98 -8.98 -12.78 12.05
N LYS A 99 -10.15 -12.13 12.08
CA LYS A 99 -11.46 -12.78 11.92
C LYS A 99 -12.04 -12.50 10.55
N ASN A 100 -12.92 -13.38 10.10
CA ASN A 100 -13.71 -13.15 8.90
C ASN A 100 -14.58 -11.89 9.05
N PHE A 101 -14.56 -11.04 8.05
CA PHE A 101 -15.42 -9.86 7.93
C PHE A 101 -16.68 -10.12 7.09
N ILE A 102 -16.62 -11.16 6.25
CA ILE A 102 -17.67 -11.62 5.33
C ILE A 102 -18.00 -13.07 5.68
#